data_AF-A0A410TPY6-F1
#
_entry.id   AF-A0A410TPY6-F1
#
_cell.length_a   1.000
_cell.length_b   1.000
_cell.length_c   1.000
_cell.angle_alpha   90.00
_cell.angle_beta   90.00
_cell.angle_gamma   90.00
#
_symmetry.space_group_name_H-M   'P 1'
#
loop_
_entity.id
_entity.type
_entity.pdbx_description
1 polymer ?
#
loop_
_entity_poly.entity_id
_entity_poly.type
_entity_poly.pdbx_seq_one_letter_code
_entity_poly.pdbx_strand_id
1 'polypeptide(L)' 'MPPEGYQTITISDEVFQQILAVMTEYECDSVADAVGTASAIALSRDEAELAQILADQLAE' A
#
# COMPACT_ATOMS: atom_id res chain seq x y z
N MET A 1 16.53 -4.19 18.43
CA MET A 1 15.62 -3.06 18.70
C MET A 1 15.79 -2.08 17.56
N PRO A 2 14.71 -1.68 16.87
CA PRO A 2 14.84 -0.70 15.79
C PRO A 2 15.29 0.66 16.35
N PRO A 3 15.99 1.47 15.54
CA PRO A 3 16.32 2.85 15.90
C PRO A 3 15.05 3.68 16.17
N GLU A 4 15.17 4.75 16.96
CA GLU A 4 14.04 5.64 17.24
C GLU A 4 13.40 6.15 15.94
N GLY A 5 12.07 6.12 15.89
CA GLY A 5 11.30 6.49 14.70
C GLY A 5 11.08 5.36 13.69
N TYR A 6 11.69 4.18 13.89
CA TYR A 6 11.49 3.02 13.02
C TYR A 6 10.67 1.94 13.72
N GLN A 7 9.69 1.39 12.99
CA GLN A 7 8.93 0.22 13.43
C GLN A 7 9.50 -1.04 12.79
N THR A 8 9.50 -2.14 13.53
CA THR A 8 9.79 -3.48 13.00
C THR A 8 8.51 -4.28 12.99
N ILE A 9 8.16 -4.85 11.84
CA ILE A 9 7.05 -5.78 11.68
C ILE A 9 7.58 -7.09 11.15
N THR A 10 7.02 -8.21 11.63
CA THR A 10 7.30 -9.52 11.06
C THR A 10 6.20 -9.84 10.05
N ILE A 11 6.61 -10.21 8.85
CA ILE A 11 5.71 -10.57 7.75
C ILE A 11 6.10 -11.96 7.23
N SER A 12 5.19 -12.61 6.52
CA SER A 12 5.51 -13.87 5.82
C SER A 12 6.40 -13.59 4.60
N ASP A 13 7.12 -14.61 4.15
CA ASP A 13 7.93 -14.54 2.92
C ASP A 13 7.06 -14.18 1.70
N GLU A 14 5.82 -14.66 1.67
CA GLU A 14 4.85 -14.33 0.61
C GLU A 14 4.56 -12.83 0.53
N VAL A 15 4.29 -12.20 1.68
CA VAL A 15 4.06 -10.74 1.74
C VAL A 15 5.32 -9.99 1.33
N PHE A 16 6.50 -10.48 1.71
CA PHE A 16 7.76 -9.87 1.28
C PHE A 16 7.96 -9.95 -0.25
N GLN A 17 7.61 -11.06 -0.90
CA GLN A 17 7.63 -11.18 -2.36
C GLN A 17 6.67 -10.18 -3.04
N GLN A 18 5.49 -9.94 -2.45
CA GLN A 18 4.57 -8.93 -2.95
C GLN A 18 5.16 -7.52 -2.85
N ILE A 19 5.86 -7.20 -1.77
CA ILE A 19 6.55 -5.90 -1.63
C ILE A 19 7.66 -5.75 -2.68
N LEU A 20 8.40 -6.82 -3.00
CA LEU A 20 9.40 -6.79 -4.08
C LEU A 20 8.78 -6.59 -5.47
N ALA A 21 7.59 -7.14 -5.71
CA ALA A 21 6.85 -6.88 -6.93
C ALA A 21 6.47 -5.39 -7.04
N VAL A 22 5.98 -4.79 -5.94
CA VAL A 22 5.70 -3.35 -5.89
C VAL A 22 6.97 -2.52 -6.14
N MET A 23 8.10 -2.89 -5.53
CA MET A 23 9.37 -2.20 -5.79
C MET A 23 9.74 -2.20 -7.27
N THR A 24 9.50 -3.31 -7.97
CA THR A 24 9.82 -3.44 -9.40
C THR A 24 8.81 -2.69 -10.27
N GLU A 25 7.51 -2.77 -9.95
CA GLU A 25 6.44 -2.16 -10.72
C GLU A 25 6.44 -0.63 -10.64
N TYR A 26 6.76 -0.08 -9.46
CA TYR A 26 6.75 1.36 -9.18
C TYR A 26 8.16 1.95 -9.02
N GLU A 27 9.19 1.19 -9.41
CA GLU A 27 10.59 1.60 -9.40
C GLU A 27 11.06 2.21 -8.06
N CYS A 28 10.64 1.62 -6.94
CA CYS A 28 10.94 2.14 -5.60
C CYS A 28 12.39 1.88 -5.19
N ASP A 29 13.03 2.87 -4.55
CA ASP A 29 14.44 2.80 -4.18
C ASP A 29 14.71 1.93 -2.93
N SER A 30 13.68 1.60 -2.16
CA SER A 30 13.80 0.79 -0.96
C SER A 30 12.52 0.04 -0.60
N VAL A 31 12.64 -0.97 0.25
CA VAL A 31 11.48 -1.70 0.82
C VAL A 31 10.55 -0.74 1.55
N ALA A 32 11.10 0.26 2.27
CA ALA A 32 10.29 1.25 2.97
C ALA A 32 9.48 2.13 2.01
N ASP A 33 10.08 2.52 0.88
CA ASP A 33 9.44 3.31 -0.16
C ASP A 33 8.33 2.52 -0.89
N ALA A 34 8.56 1.24 -1.17
CA ALA A 34 7.52 0.36 -1.70
C ALA A 34 6.37 0.12 -0.73
N VAL A 35 6.63 -0.01 0.57
CA VAL A 35 5.57 -0.09 1.59
C VAL A 35 4.75 1.21 1.61
N GLY A 36 5.42 2.37 1.53
CA GLY A 36 4.75 3.67 1.43
C GLY A 36 3.88 3.77 0.18
N THR A 37 4.43 3.41 -0.98
CA THR A 37 3.76 3.42 -2.28
C THR A 37 2.55 2.48 -2.29
N ALA A 38 2.72 1.23 -1.84
CA ALA A 38 1.62 0.27 -1.72
C ALA A 38 0.50 0.78 -0.81
N SER A 39 0.86 1.41 0.32
CA SER A 39 -0.12 1.98 1.25
C SER A 39 -0.91 3.13 0.63
N ALA A 40 -0.24 4.04 -0.08
CA ALA A 40 -0.89 5.15 -0.78
C ALA A 40 -1.83 4.65 -1.89
N ILE A 41 -1.41 3.63 -2.66
CA ILE A 41 -2.25 3.02 -3.69
C ILE A 41 -3.47 2.34 -3.07
N ALA A 42 -3.29 1.59 -1.98
CA ALA A 42 -4.39 0.92 -1.30
C ALA A 42 -5.42 1.92 -0.78
N LEU A 43 -4.98 3.02 -0.16
CA LEU A 43 -5.84 4.11 0.29
C LEU A 43 -6.59 4.76 -0.88
N SER A 44 -5.89 5.07 -1.97
CA SER A 44 -6.52 5.69 -3.14
C SER A 44 -7.57 4.80 -3.80
N ARG A 45 -7.37 3.47 -3.81
CA ARG A 45 -8.34 2.51 -4.34
C ARG A 45 -9.59 2.42 -3.45
N ASP A 46 -9.41 2.42 -2.13
CA ASP A 46 -10.51 2.41 -1.16
C ASP A 46 -11.36 3.68 -1.26
N GLU A 47 -10.72 4.85 -1.39
CA GLU A 47 -11.42 6.12 -1.61
C GLU A 47 -12.19 6.14 -2.94
N ALA A 48 -11.59 5.60 -4.02
CA ALA A 48 -12.23 5.52 -5.32
C ALA A 48 -13.44 4.56 -5.32
N GLU A 49 -13.33 3.41 -4.64
CA GLU A 49 -14.42 2.46 -4.47
C GLU A 49 -15.57 3.09 -3.67
N LEU A 50 -15.26 3.79 -2.58
CA LEU A 50 -16.25 4.50 -1.78
C LEU A 50 -16.95 5.60 -2.58
N ALA A 51 -16.19 6.39 -3.35
CA ALA A 51 -16.75 7.44 -4.21
C ALA A 51 -17.68 6.87 -5.28
N GLN A 52 -17.34 5.71 -5.86
CA GLN A 52 -18.20 5.02 -6.82
C GLN A 52 -19.51 4.54 -6.18
N ILE A 53 -19.43 3.91 -5.01
CA ILE A 53 -20.63 3.46 -4.26
C ILE A 53 -21.56 4.65 -3.95
N LEU A 54 -21.00 5.79 -3.55
CA LEU A 54 -21.75 7.02 -3.30
C LEU A 54 -22.40 7.58 -4.57
N ALA A 55 -21.67 7.57 -5.69
CA ALA A 55 -22.20 8.02 -6.98
C ALA A 55 -23.37 7.14 -7.45
N ASP A 56 -23.26 5.82 -7.30
CA ASP A 56 -24.32 4.86 -7.65
C ASP A 56 -25.57 5.08 -6.78
N GLN A 57 -25.41 5.34 -5.47
CA GLN A 57 -26.52 5.65 -4.56
C GLN A 57 -27.20 6.99 -4.84
N LEU A 58 -26.46 8.00 -5.33
CA LEU A 58 -27.01 9.32 -5.66
C LEU A 58 -27.68 9.36 -7.05
N ALA A 59 -27.44 8.36 -7.88
CA ALA A 59 -28.02 8.24 -9.21
C ALA A 59 -29.41 7.54 -9.22
N GLU A 60 -29.83 6.97 -8.10
CA GLU A 60 -31.18 6.46 -7.82
C GLU A 60 -32.09 7.50 -7.14
#